data_AF-A0A7J7HBZ6-F1
#
_entry.id   AF-A0A7J7HBZ6-F1
#
_cell.length_a   1.000
_cell.length_b   1.000
_cell.length_c   1.000
_cell.angle_alpha   90.00
_cell.angle_beta   90.00
_cell.angle_gamma   90.00
#
_symmetry.space_group_name_H-M   'P 1'
#
loop_
_entity.id
_entity.type
_entity.pdbx_description
1 polymer ?
#
loop_
_entity_poly.entity_id
_entity_poly.type
_entity_poly.pdbx_seq_one_letter_code
_entity_poly.pdbx_strand_id
1 'polypeptide(L)'
;MQLRPPKPNRGPALSIGVPVDLVIDHLVQVDVARSENPIHANMELEFQRNKKRFAFLKWRSNAFQNMLVVPPGSGIVHQVNLEYLGRFVFNIDGMLYPDSVVGTDSHTTMIDGLGVASWGVGGIEAEATMLG
;
A
#
# COMPACT_ATOMS: atom_id res chain seq x y z
N MET A 1 -1.16 -2.01 -4.41
CA MET A 1 -2.09 -1.09 -3.70
C MET A 1 -3.16 -1.93 -3.04
N GLN A 2 -3.52 -1.64 -1.79
CA GLN A 2 -4.50 -2.40 -1.00
C GLN A 2 -5.60 -1.46 -0.51
N LEU A 3 -6.84 -1.91 -0.57
CA LEU A 3 -8.03 -1.17 -0.15
C LEU A 3 -8.67 -1.84 1.05
N ARG A 4 -9.06 -1.05 2.05
CA ARG A 4 -9.63 -1.50 3.32
C ARG A 4 -10.78 -0.60 3.76
N PRO A 5 -11.66 -1.06 4.67
CA PRO A 5 -12.69 -0.23 5.30
C PRO A 5 -12.15 1.04 6.03
N PRO A 6 -12.99 2.08 6.25
CA PRO A 6 -12.61 3.42 6.73
C PRO A 6 -11.75 3.54 8.00
N LYS A 7 -11.12 4.72 8.19
CA LYS A 7 -10.45 5.17 9.43
C LYS A 7 -11.10 6.49 9.90
N PRO A 8 -10.97 6.88 11.19
CA PRO A 8 -11.44 8.18 11.66
C PRO A 8 -10.73 9.37 10.97
N ASN A 9 -11.51 10.42 10.71
CA ASN A 9 -11.29 11.53 9.76
C ASN A 9 -10.03 12.40 10.00
N ARG A 10 -9.37 12.91 8.94
CA ARG A 10 -8.27 13.90 9.01
C ARG A 10 -8.32 14.95 7.87
N GLY A 11 -8.92 16.13 8.11
CA GLY A 11 -8.64 17.40 7.38
C GLY A 11 -9.11 17.55 5.91
N PRO A 12 -8.88 18.71 5.25
CA PRO A 12 -9.47 19.04 3.95
C PRO A 12 -8.61 18.52 2.79
N ALA A 13 -8.82 17.27 2.39
CA ALA A 13 -8.26 16.68 1.17
C ALA A 13 -9.36 15.92 0.41
N LEU A 14 -9.12 15.53 -0.85
CA LEU A 14 -10.09 14.73 -1.61
C LEU A 14 -10.35 13.42 -0.84
N SER A 15 -11.62 13.15 -0.52
CA SER A 15 -11.99 11.99 0.27
C SER A 15 -12.08 10.74 -0.59
N ILE A 16 -11.31 9.71 -0.26
CA ILE A 16 -11.49 8.35 -0.77
C ILE A 16 -12.41 7.61 0.21
N GLY A 17 -13.41 6.89 -0.32
CA GLY A 17 -14.44 6.21 0.49
C GLY A 17 -13.90 5.09 1.36
N VAL A 18 -12.73 4.56 0.99
CA VAL A 18 -12.04 3.46 1.68
C VAL A 18 -10.54 3.76 1.82
N PRO A 19 -9.90 3.42 2.96
CA PRO A 19 -8.48 3.42 3.15
C PRO A 19 -7.69 2.68 2.09
N VAL A 20 -6.62 3.33 1.66
CA VAL A 20 -5.73 2.88 0.61
C VAL A 20 -4.32 2.84 1.16
N ASP A 21 -3.71 1.66 1.15
CA ASP A 21 -2.31 1.46 1.47
C ASP A 21 -1.54 1.14 0.17
N LEU A 22 -0.66 2.04 -0.25
CA LEU A 22 0.20 1.87 -1.42
C LEU A 22 1.64 1.57 -0.98
N VAL A 23 2.08 0.33 -1.16
CA VAL A 23 3.47 -0.08 -0.92
C VAL A 23 4.26 -0.01 -2.23
N ILE A 24 5.44 0.61 -2.18
CA ILE A 24 6.36 0.70 -3.32
C ILE A 24 7.45 -0.36 -3.16
N ASP A 25 7.34 -1.45 -3.90
CA ASP A 25 8.21 -2.63 -3.77
C ASP A 25 8.63 -3.24 -5.11
N HIS A 26 7.88 -2.99 -6.18
CA HIS A 26 8.11 -3.59 -7.51
C HIS A 26 9.09 -2.84 -8.43
N LEU A 27 9.74 -1.79 -7.94
CA LEU A 27 10.59 -0.95 -8.78
C LEU A 27 12.09 -1.20 -8.57
N VAL A 28 12.51 -1.50 -7.32
CA VAL A 28 13.91 -1.73 -6.99
C VAL A 28 14.46 -2.92 -7.78
N GLN A 29 15.62 -2.72 -8.40
CA GLN A 29 16.33 -3.75 -9.15
C GLN A 29 17.65 -4.10 -8.47
N VAL A 30 18.15 -5.31 -8.75
CA VAL A 30 19.46 -5.75 -8.26
C VAL A 30 20.51 -5.42 -9.33
N ASP A 31 20.94 -4.14 -9.38
CA ASP A 31 22.01 -3.68 -10.28
C ASP A 31 23.40 -4.03 -9.74
N VAL A 32 23.57 -3.93 -8.42
CA VAL A 32 24.79 -4.23 -7.69
C VAL A 32 24.52 -5.32 -6.66
N ALA A 33 25.37 -6.34 -6.66
CA ALA A 33 25.36 -7.42 -5.67
C ALA A 33 26.79 -7.70 -5.19
N ARG A 34 26.94 -8.26 -3.98
CA ARG A 34 28.24 -8.66 -3.40
C ARG A 34 29.28 -7.52 -3.33
N SER A 35 28.83 -6.30 -3.03
CA SER A 35 29.70 -5.14 -2.74
C SER A 35 29.62 -4.76 -1.26
N GLU A 36 30.39 -3.76 -0.83
CA GLU A 36 30.35 -3.27 0.57
C GLU A 36 28.99 -2.66 0.95
N ASN A 37 28.31 -2.02 0.01
CA ASN A 37 27.00 -1.38 0.27
C ASN A 37 26.02 -1.51 -0.91
N PRO A 38 25.58 -2.74 -1.25
CA PRO A 38 24.76 -2.99 -2.43
C PRO A 38 23.34 -2.43 -2.28
N ILE A 39 22.80 -2.41 -1.06
CA ILE A 39 21.47 -1.87 -0.77
C ILE A 39 21.44 -0.37 -1.08
N HIS A 40 22.38 0.40 -0.55
CA HIS A 40 22.45 1.83 -0.81
C HIS A 40 22.64 2.13 -2.30
N ALA A 41 23.52 1.40 -2.98
CA ALA A 41 23.76 1.59 -4.41
C ALA A 41 22.50 1.34 -5.26
N ASN A 42 21.78 0.25 -5.00
CA ASN A 42 20.55 -0.08 -5.72
C ASN A 42 19.42 0.90 -5.41
N MET A 43 19.31 1.37 -4.16
CA MET A 43 18.31 2.37 -3.77
C MET A 43 18.56 3.74 -4.42
N GLU A 44 19.82 4.16 -4.56
CA GLU A 44 20.16 5.39 -5.28
C GLU A 44 19.77 5.29 -6.77
N LEU A 45 20.13 4.18 -7.43
CA LEU A 45 19.75 3.93 -8.83
C LEU A 45 18.24 3.91 -9.02
N GLU A 46 17.51 3.29 -8.09
CA GLU A 46 16.06 3.26 -8.08
C GLU A 46 15.47 4.69 -8.00
N PHE A 47 15.98 5.51 -7.09
CA PHE A 47 15.53 6.89 -6.95
C PHE A 47 15.80 7.74 -8.20
N GLN A 48 16.96 7.56 -8.83
CA GLN A 48 17.29 8.25 -10.08
C GLN A 48 16.35 7.85 -11.22
N ARG A 49 16.07 6.55 -11.38
CA ARG A 49 15.19 6.01 -12.45
C ARG A 49 13.73 6.40 -12.27
N ASN A 50 13.25 6.43 -11.03
CA ASN A 50 11.84 6.55 -10.70
C ASN A 50 11.44 7.90 -10.08
N LYS A 51 12.34 8.90 -10.12
CA LYS A 51 12.13 10.25 -9.55
C LYS A 51 10.75 10.86 -9.85
N LYS A 52 10.29 10.79 -11.10
CA LYS A 52 8.96 11.32 -11.50
C LYS A 52 7.81 10.51 -10.90
N ARG A 53 7.91 9.18 -10.86
CA ARG A 53 6.91 8.30 -10.24
C ARG A 53 6.81 8.58 -8.75
N PHE A 54 7.95 8.69 -8.06
CA PHE A 54 7.98 9.02 -6.63
C PHE A 54 7.43 10.41 -6.33
N ALA A 55 7.74 11.42 -7.15
CA ALA A 55 7.14 12.75 -7.01
C ALA A 55 5.60 12.70 -7.14
N PHE A 56 5.09 11.94 -8.12
CA PHE A 56 3.66 11.76 -8.33
C PHE A 56 2.98 11.01 -7.17
N LEU A 57 3.58 9.91 -6.67
CA LEU A 57 3.06 9.16 -5.54
C LEU A 57 3.10 9.96 -4.23
N LYS A 58 4.16 10.75 -4.03
CA LYS A 58 4.24 11.70 -2.91
C LYS A 58 3.17 12.76 -3.00
N TRP A 59 2.91 13.31 -4.18
CA TRP A 59 1.80 14.24 -4.38
C TRP A 59 0.46 13.57 -4.06
N ARG A 60 0.18 12.37 -4.58
CA ARG A 60 -1.05 11.61 -4.30
C ARG A 60 -1.27 11.41 -2.80
N SER A 61 -0.23 11.02 -2.07
CA SER A 61 -0.30 10.83 -0.61
C SER A 61 -0.72 12.09 0.16
N ASN A 62 -0.47 13.29 -0.40
CA ASN A 62 -0.86 14.56 0.21
C ASN A 62 -2.21 15.08 -0.32
N ALA A 63 -2.60 14.67 -1.53
CA ALA A 63 -3.81 15.14 -2.20
C ALA A 63 -5.08 14.42 -1.72
N PHE A 64 -4.97 13.17 -1.26
CA PHE A 64 -6.09 12.34 -0.84
C PHE A 64 -6.07 12.02 0.65
N GLN A 65 -7.24 12.11 1.29
CA GLN A 65 -7.43 11.52 2.62
C GLN A 65 -7.47 10.00 2.51
N ASN A 66 -7.19 9.33 3.63
CA ASN A 66 -7.22 7.87 3.73
C ASN A 66 -6.20 7.15 2.82
N MET A 67 -5.22 7.86 2.26
CA MET A 67 -4.14 7.27 1.47
C MET A 67 -2.82 7.26 2.26
N LEU A 68 -2.29 6.06 2.52
CA LEU A 68 -0.96 5.85 3.05
C LEU A 68 -0.04 5.37 1.92
N VAL A 69 1.15 5.99 1.79
CA VAL A 69 2.19 5.53 0.88
C VAL A 69 3.39 5.03 1.70
N VAL A 70 3.68 3.74 1.59
CA VAL A 70 4.86 3.10 2.18
C VAL A 70 6.03 3.23 1.18
N PRO A 71 7.14 3.87 1.56
CA PRO A 71 8.24 4.21 0.64
C PRO A 71 9.03 2.96 0.21
N PRO A 72 9.82 3.07 -0.89
CA PRO A 72 10.70 1.99 -1.33
C PRO A 72 11.71 1.60 -0.26
N GLY A 73 12.08 0.32 -0.22
CA GLY A 73 12.99 -0.25 0.78
C GLY A 73 12.32 -0.64 2.11
N SER A 74 11.00 -0.47 2.24
CA SER A 74 10.25 -0.85 3.45
C SER A 74 9.82 -2.33 3.50
N GLY A 75 10.21 -3.13 2.51
CA GLY A 75 9.77 -4.52 2.31
C GLY A 75 8.78 -4.67 1.15
N ILE A 76 8.27 -5.90 1.00
CA ILE A 76 7.29 -6.25 -0.04
C ILE A 76 5.87 -6.13 0.48
N VAL A 77 4.92 -5.79 -0.39
CA VAL A 77 3.54 -5.43 -0.04
C VAL A 77 2.84 -6.50 0.79
N HIS A 78 3.05 -7.79 0.50
CA HIS A 78 2.40 -8.88 1.23
C HIS A 78 2.99 -9.09 2.62
N GLN A 79 4.31 -8.96 2.78
CA GLN A 79 4.95 -9.07 4.08
C GLN A 79 4.58 -7.87 4.98
N VAL A 80 4.65 -6.66 4.43
CA VAL A 80 4.21 -5.43 5.13
C VAL A 80 2.73 -5.53 5.49
N ASN A 81 1.91 -6.18 4.65
CA ASN A 81 0.51 -6.44 4.95
C ASN A 81 0.34 -7.34 6.18
N LEU A 82 1.02 -8.48 6.22
CA LEU A 82 0.97 -9.42 7.35
C LEU A 82 1.49 -8.82 8.66
N GLU A 83 2.59 -8.07 8.59
CA GLU A 83 3.33 -7.63 9.78
C GLU A 83 2.87 -6.27 10.32
N TYR A 84 2.29 -5.41 9.48
CA TYR A 84 2.03 -4.02 9.85
C TYR A 84 0.66 -3.47 9.44
N LEU A 85 0.19 -3.74 8.22
CA LEU A 85 -1.06 -3.12 7.74
C LEU A 85 -2.33 -3.89 8.13
N GLY A 86 -2.23 -5.21 8.33
CA GLY A 86 -3.30 -6.10 8.78
C GLY A 86 -3.91 -5.65 10.10
N ARG A 87 -5.23 -5.41 10.11
CA ARG A 87 -5.95 -4.91 11.30
C ARG A 87 -6.77 -5.98 12.00
N PHE A 88 -7.14 -7.04 11.28
CA PHE A 88 -7.99 -8.15 11.72
C PHE A 88 -9.42 -7.74 12.08
N VAL A 89 -9.58 -6.76 12.96
CA VAL A 89 -10.86 -6.17 13.37
C VAL A 89 -10.75 -4.65 13.34
N PHE A 90 -11.69 -4.03 12.65
CA PHE A 90 -11.87 -2.58 12.68
C PHE A 90 -12.78 -2.17 13.82
N ASN A 91 -12.56 -0.96 14.32
CA ASN A 91 -13.47 -0.26 15.23
C ASN A 91 -13.71 1.14 14.70
N ILE A 92 -14.90 1.38 14.14
CA ILE A 92 -15.35 2.71 13.71
C ILE A 92 -16.58 3.07 14.53
N ASP A 93 -16.49 4.15 15.29
CA ASP A 93 -17.60 4.71 16.06
C ASP A 93 -18.32 3.67 16.96
N GLY A 94 -17.54 2.74 17.52
CA GLY A 94 -18.05 1.66 18.38
C GLY A 94 -18.56 0.43 17.63
N MET A 95 -18.60 0.47 16.30
CA MET A 95 -18.93 -0.67 15.46
C MET A 95 -17.68 -1.49 15.16
N LEU A 96 -17.72 -2.77 15.54
CA LEU A 96 -16.68 -3.75 15.22
C LEU A 96 -17.07 -4.55 13.98
N TYR A 97 -16.14 -4.69 13.03
CA TYR A 97 -16.34 -5.51 11.85
C TYR A 97 -14.99 -6.10 11.37
N PRO A 98 -15.00 -7.25 10.69
CA PRO A 98 -13.78 -7.91 10.25
C PRO A 98 -13.02 -7.09 9.20
N ASP A 99 -11.69 -7.20 9.22
CA ASP A 99 -10.84 -6.69 8.14
C ASP A 99 -11.12 -7.48 6.84
N SER A 100 -11.08 -6.78 5.72
CA SER A 100 -11.17 -7.34 4.38
C SER A 100 -10.35 -6.48 3.43
N VAL A 101 -9.66 -7.12 2.48
CA VAL A 101 -8.73 -6.40 1.57
C VAL A 101 -8.95 -6.83 0.13
N VAL A 102 -9.12 -5.86 -0.77
CA VAL A 102 -8.87 -6.07 -2.20
C VAL A 102 -7.59 -5.35 -2.60
N GLY A 103 -6.77 -5.96 -3.45
CA GLY A 103 -5.49 -5.38 -3.83
C GLY A 103 -5.19 -5.53 -5.31
N THR A 104 -4.44 -4.58 -5.86
CA THR A 104 -3.98 -4.59 -7.26
C THR A 104 -2.80 -5.55 -7.48
N ASP A 105 -2.75 -6.64 -6.70
CA ASP A 105 -1.73 -7.69 -6.74
C ASP A 105 -2.40 -9.04 -6.46
N SER A 106 -2.10 -10.05 -7.27
CA SER A 106 -2.69 -11.39 -7.16
C SER A 106 -2.43 -12.08 -5.83
N HIS A 107 -1.28 -11.82 -5.18
CA HIS A 107 -0.94 -12.45 -3.91
C HIS A 107 -1.51 -11.68 -2.71
N THR A 108 -2.44 -10.75 -2.92
CA THR A 108 -3.18 -10.13 -1.82
C THR A 108 -3.78 -11.18 -0.89
N THR A 109 -4.19 -12.33 -1.43
CA THR A 109 -4.64 -13.54 -0.71
C THR A 109 -3.68 -14.06 0.37
N MET A 110 -2.40 -13.64 0.38
CA MET A 110 -1.45 -14.07 1.41
C MET A 110 -1.93 -13.73 2.83
N ILE A 111 -2.68 -12.63 3.03
CA ILE A 111 -3.22 -12.27 4.35
C ILE A 111 -4.41 -13.13 4.79
N ASP A 112 -4.99 -13.93 3.90
CA ASP A 112 -6.03 -14.91 4.25
C ASP A 112 -5.52 -15.89 5.31
N GLY A 113 -4.21 -16.19 5.31
CA GLY A 113 -3.56 -17.02 6.32
C GLY A 113 -3.65 -16.47 7.76
N LEU A 114 -3.98 -15.19 7.93
CA LEU A 114 -4.23 -14.56 9.22
C LEU A 114 -5.71 -14.24 9.48
N GLY A 115 -6.63 -14.80 8.68
CA GLY A 115 -8.08 -14.67 8.88
C GLY A 115 -8.70 -13.38 8.35
N VAL A 116 -7.99 -12.65 7.48
CA VAL A 116 -8.54 -11.47 6.77
C VAL A 116 -9.04 -11.92 5.40
N ALA A 117 -10.31 -11.69 5.08
CA ALA A 117 -10.84 -12.08 3.78
C ALA A 117 -10.26 -11.17 2.67
N SER A 118 -9.52 -11.73 1.71
CA SER A 118 -8.85 -10.93 0.70
C SER A 118 -8.66 -11.58 -0.67
N TRP A 119 -8.52 -10.75 -1.71
CA TRP A 119 -8.17 -11.24 -3.06
C TRP A 119 -7.57 -10.13 -3.94
N GLY A 120 -6.93 -10.57 -5.02
CA GLY A 120 -6.39 -9.68 -6.06
C GLY A 120 -7.46 -9.24 -7.06
N VAL A 121 -7.41 -7.98 -7.48
CA VAL A 121 -8.26 -7.37 -8.52
C VAL A 121 -7.43 -6.55 -9.49
N GLY A 122 -8.03 -6.14 -10.62
CA GLY A 122 -7.43 -5.20 -11.55
C GLY A 122 -7.41 -3.76 -11.01
N GLY A 123 -6.68 -2.89 -11.71
CA GLY A 123 -6.56 -1.48 -11.31
C GLY A 123 -7.90 -0.72 -11.41
N ILE A 124 -8.74 -1.05 -12.39
CA ILE A 124 -10.03 -0.39 -12.61
C ILE A 124 -11.01 -0.76 -11.49
N GLU A 125 -11.06 -2.04 -11.12
CA GLU A 125 -11.90 -2.53 -10.01
C GLU A 125 -11.47 -1.94 -8.67
N ALA A 126 -10.15 -1.79 -8.46
CA ALA A 126 -9.62 -1.11 -7.30
C ALA A 126 -10.03 0.38 -7.28
N GLU A 127 -9.88 1.09 -8.41
CA GLU A 127 -10.31 2.50 -8.51
C GLU A 127 -11.82 2.67 -8.32
N ALA A 128 -12.64 1.75 -8.82
CA ALA A 128 -14.09 1.75 -8.55
C ALA A 128 -14.36 1.58 -7.05
N THR A 129 -13.71 0.61 -6.41
CA THR A 129 -13.85 0.37 -4.96
C THR A 129 -13.43 1.58 -4.11
N MET A 130 -12.44 2.35 -4.56
CA MET A 130 -12.01 3.59 -3.90
C MET A 130 -13.09 4.67 -3.88
N LEU A 131 -13.91 4.73 -4.92
CA LEU A 131 -14.91 5.79 -5.11
C LEU A 131 -16.26 5.47 -4.45
N GLY A 132 -16.46 4.21 -4.03
CA GLY A 132 -17.74 3.71 -3.50
C GLY A 132 -18.69 3.28 -4.61
#